data_AF-A0A948XIF8-F1
#
_entry.id   AF-A0A948XIF8-F1
#
_cell.length_a   1.000
_cell.length_b   1.000
_cell.length_c   1.000
_cell.angle_alpha   90.00
_cell.angle_beta   90.00
_cell.angle_gamma   90.00
#
_symmetry.space_group_name_H-M   'P 1'
#
loop_
_entity.id
_entity.type
_entity.pdbx_description
1 polymer ?
#
loop_
_entity_poly.entity_id
_entity_poly.type
_entity_poly.pdbx_seq_one_letter_code
_entity_poly.pdbx_strand_id
1 'polypeptide(L)'
;MASSSALYVGEVVHQRSRTFAHRLRYRLWMMLADLDELDGLQSRLRLLGRGRVGLISLRTSDHGDRSDRPLRGQVEAHLAGAGIDIAGGPIRLLTMPRILGYGFNPISVFFCHTPDGALAALLYEVTNTFHERH
;
A
#
# COMPACT_ATOMS: atom_id res chain seq x y z
N MET A 1 -5.57 19.39 -11.80
CA MET A 1 -6.27 18.33 -11.06
C MET A 1 -5.45 18.00 -9.83
N ALA A 2 -6.05 18.02 -8.65
CA ALA A 2 -5.38 17.53 -7.44
C ALA A 2 -5.15 16.02 -7.60
N SER A 3 -3.96 15.53 -7.26
CA SER A 3 -3.69 14.09 -7.28
C SER A 3 -4.45 13.41 -6.15
N SER A 4 -4.99 12.22 -6.40
CA SER A 4 -5.65 11.38 -5.39
C SER A 4 -4.63 10.64 -4.49
N SER A 5 -3.34 10.89 -4.72
CA SER A 5 -2.22 10.31 -3.98
C SER A 5 -1.60 11.32 -3.02
N ALA A 6 -1.14 10.86 -1.86
CA ALA A 6 -0.65 11.72 -0.78
C ALA A 6 0.42 11.03 0.09
N LEU A 7 1.15 11.82 0.86
CA LEU A 7 2.04 11.34 1.92
C LEU A 7 1.37 11.52 3.28
N TYR A 8 1.27 10.44 4.04
CA TYR A 8 0.75 10.44 5.40
C TYR A 8 1.93 10.39 6.37
N VAL A 9 2.14 11.46 7.13
CA VAL A 9 3.20 11.55 8.14
C VAL A 9 2.59 11.30 9.51
N GLY A 10 3.19 10.40 10.29
CA GLY A 10 2.66 10.01 11.59
C GLY A 10 3.70 9.45 12.55
N GLU A 11 3.22 8.95 13.66
CA GLU A 11 3.99 8.26 14.69
C GLU A 11 3.42 6.85 14.87
N VAL A 12 4.31 5.87 14.94
CA VAL A 12 3.95 4.50 15.29
C VAL A 12 4.48 4.19 16.67
N VAL A 13 3.61 3.58 17.48
CA VAL A 13 3.90 3.13 18.84
C VAL A 13 3.74 1.62 18.88
N HIS A 14 4.83 0.93 19.16
CA HIS A 14 4.82 -0.49 19.53
C HIS A 14 4.82 -0.56 21.04
N GLN A 15 3.74 -1.10 21.63
CA GLN A 15 3.61 -1.25 23.07
C GLN A 15 3.25 -2.69 23.41
N ARG A 16 4.09 -3.34 24.22
CA ARG A 16 3.81 -4.66 24.77
C ARG A 16 3.47 -4.51 26.26
N SER A 17 2.24 -4.87 26.61
CA SER A 17 1.70 -4.65 27.97
C SER A 17 1.84 -5.87 28.90
N ARG A 18 2.29 -7.02 28.39
CA ARG A 18 2.47 -8.25 29.19
C ARG A 18 3.93 -8.69 29.24
N THR A 19 4.30 -9.26 30.38
CA THR A 19 5.62 -9.79 30.77
C THR A 19 6.65 -8.71 31.13
N PHE A 20 6.88 -7.72 30.27
CA PHE A 20 7.73 -6.55 30.56
C PHE A 20 7.19 -5.34 29.80
N ALA A 21 7.16 -4.16 30.41
CA ALA A 21 6.70 -2.93 29.76
C ALA A 21 7.75 -2.45 28.75
N HIS A 22 7.52 -2.74 27.47
CA HIS A 22 8.33 -2.18 26.37
C HIS A 22 7.46 -1.27 25.51
N ARG A 23 7.94 -0.05 25.29
CA ARG A 23 7.31 0.94 24.42
C ARG A 23 8.37 1.51 23.48
N LEU A 24 8.24 1.23 22.19
CA LEU A 24 9.03 1.84 21.12
C LEU A 24 8.13 2.81 20.37
N ARG A 25 8.66 4.00 20.06
CA ARG A 25 7.93 5.08 19.41
C ARG A 25 8.81 5.73 18.38
N TYR A 26 8.35 5.76 17.13
CA TYR A 26 9.12 6.34 16.04
C TYR A 26 8.21 7.02 15.03
N ARG A 27 8.75 8.06 14.40
CA ARG A 27 8.08 8.78 13.32
C ARG A 27 8.28 8.02 12.03
N LEU A 28 7.25 7.97 11.21
CA LEU A 28 7.33 7.45 9.86
C LEU A 28 6.40 8.21 8.93
N TRP A 29 6.56 7.96 7.65
CA TRP A 29 5.62 8.39 6.63
C TRP A 29 5.19 7.17 5.81
N MET A 30 3.98 7.20 5.26
CA MET A 30 3.48 6.22 4.31
C MET A 30 3.00 6.94 3.06
N MET A 31 3.05 6.26 1.93
CA MET A 31 2.52 6.75 0.67
C MET A 31 1.13 6.17 0.45
N LEU A 32 0.14 7.02 0.23
CA LEU A 32 -1.13 6.64 -0.38
C LEU A 32 -1.00 6.87 -1.88
N ALA A 33 -1.03 5.80 -2.66
CA ALA A 33 -0.96 5.84 -4.11
C ALA A 33 -2.26 5.32 -4.72
N ASP A 34 -2.87 6.10 -5.60
CA ASP A 34 -3.92 5.60 -6.47
C ASP A 34 -3.30 4.69 -7.54
N LEU A 35 -3.79 3.46 -7.66
CA LEU A 35 -3.20 2.47 -8.56
C LEU A 35 -3.31 2.91 -10.04
N ASP A 36 -4.32 3.69 -10.41
CA ASP A 36 -4.50 4.17 -11.78
C ASP A 36 -3.62 5.38 -12.09
N GLU A 37 -3.21 6.14 -11.06
CA GLU A 37 -2.32 7.30 -11.21
C GLU A 37 -0.82 6.93 -11.18
N LEU A 38 -0.48 5.69 -10.80
CA LEU A 38 0.88 5.30 -10.42
C LEU A 38 1.92 5.53 -11.53
N ASP A 39 1.62 5.16 -12.77
CA ASP A 39 2.51 5.37 -13.91
C ASP A 39 2.75 6.86 -14.21
N GLY A 40 1.72 7.68 -14.00
CA GLY A 40 1.76 9.13 -14.12
C GLY A 40 2.59 9.78 -13.01
N LEU A 41 2.45 9.29 -11.77
CA LEU A 41 3.25 9.77 -10.64
C LEU A 41 4.73 9.44 -10.82
N GLN A 42 5.05 8.22 -11.24
CA GLN A 42 6.44 7.77 -11.47
C GLN A 42 7.10 8.48 -12.65
N SER A 43 6.34 8.99 -13.63
CA SER A 43 6.89 9.80 -14.72
C SER A 43 7.16 11.25 -14.30
N ARG A 44 6.37 11.80 -13.36
CA ARG A 44 6.49 13.18 -12.88
C ARG A 44 7.50 13.36 -11.75
N LEU A 45 7.60 12.39 -10.85
CA LEU A 45 8.40 12.47 -9.64
C LEU A 45 9.75 11.76 -9.85
N ARG A 46 10.80 12.52 -10.15
CA ARG A 46 12.14 11.98 -10.47
C ARG A 46 12.74 11.07 -9.38
N LEU A 47 12.38 11.29 -8.12
CA LEU A 47 12.86 10.47 -6.99
C LEU A 47 12.03 9.20 -6.78
N LEU A 48 10.80 9.16 -7.33
CA LEU A 48 9.91 8.01 -7.30
C LEU A 48 10.15 7.17 -8.55
N GLY A 49 11.08 6.23 -8.45
CA GLY A 49 11.49 5.41 -9.57
C GLY A 49 10.44 4.36 -9.96
N ARG A 50 10.38 4.06 -11.26
CA ARG A 50 9.76 2.85 -11.79
C ARG A 50 10.62 1.65 -11.38
N GLY A 51 10.13 0.80 -10.47
CA GLY A 51 10.82 -0.45 -10.16
C GLY A 51 12.13 -0.30 -9.37
N ARG A 52 13.28 -0.71 -9.94
CA ARG A 52 14.58 -0.84 -9.23
C ARG A 52 15.44 0.43 -9.16
N VAL A 53 15.08 1.51 -9.86
CA VAL A 53 16.03 2.57 -10.23
C VAL A 53 15.77 3.93 -9.57
N GLY A 54 15.04 3.98 -8.45
CA GLY A 54 14.72 5.23 -7.72
C GLY A 54 15.18 5.24 -6.27
N LEU A 55 15.39 6.44 -5.69
CA LEU A 55 15.62 6.60 -4.24
C LEU A 55 14.40 6.09 -3.45
N ILE A 56 13.20 6.34 -3.98
CA ILE A 56 11.94 5.81 -3.49
C ILE A 56 11.34 4.99 -4.63
N SER A 57 10.87 3.78 -4.37
CA SER A 57 10.20 2.97 -5.40
C SER A 57 8.98 2.25 -4.85
N LEU A 58 7.88 2.35 -5.58
CA LEU A 58 6.66 1.60 -5.31
C LEU A 58 6.48 0.58 -6.44
N ARG A 59 6.54 -0.71 -6.10
CA ARG A 59 6.36 -1.79 -7.08
C ARG A 59 5.09 -2.53 -6.76
N THR A 60 4.22 -2.64 -7.74
CA THR A 60 3.00 -3.45 -7.62
C THR A 60 3.31 -4.92 -7.35
N SER A 61 4.44 -5.44 -7.87
CA SER A 61 4.90 -6.81 -7.62
C SER A 61 5.42 -7.09 -6.21
N ASP A 62 5.60 -6.05 -5.38
CA ASP A 62 5.85 -6.24 -3.95
C ASP A 62 4.56 -6.61 -3.19
N HIS A 63 3.39 -6.46 -3.82
CA HIS A 63 2.06 -6.63 -3.23
C HIS A 63 1.27 -7.77 -3.88
N GLY A 64 0.17 -8.16 -3.24
CA GLY A 64 -0.71 -9.22 -3.70
C GLY A 64 -0.02 -10.59 -3.70
N ASP A 65 -0.37 -11.41 -4.70
CA ASP A 65 0.15 -12.76 -4.88
C ASP A 65 1.57 -12.82 -5.49
N ARG A 66 2.14 -11.66 -5.84
CA ARG A 66 3.47 -11.50 -6.51
C ARG A 66 3.59 -12.19 -7.87
N SER A 67 2.48 -12.61 -8.47
CA SER A 67 2.45 -13.02 -9.86
C SER A 67 2.63 -11.81 -10.79
N ASP A 68 2.80 -12.07 -12.08
CA ASP A 68 2.84 -11.02 -13.11
C ASP A 68 1.45 -10.45 -13.43
N ARG A 69 0.39 -10.87 -12.71
CA ARG A 69 -0.95 -10.33 -12.90
C ARG A 69 -1.04 -8.89 -12.38
N PRO A 70 -1.80 -8.00 -13.03
CA PRO A 70 -2.02 -6.65 -12.55
C PRO A 70 -2.60 -6.63 -11.12
N LEU A 71 -1.97 -5.87 -10.22
CA LEU A 71 -2.36 -5.81 -8.81
C LEU A 71 -3.82 -5.41 -8.61
N ARG A 72 -4.34 -4.48 -9.42
CA ARG A 72 -5.77 -4.11 -9.44
C ARG A 72 -6.67 -5.33 -9.61
N GLY A 73 -6.41 -6.15 -10.63
CA GLY A 73 -7.21 -7.35 -10.90
C GLY A 73 -7.11 -8.40 -9.80
N GLN A 74 -5.99 -8.46 -9.08
CA GLN A 74 -5.84 -9.35 -7.92
C GLN A 74 -6.71 -8.89 -6.74
N VAL A 75 -6.74 -7.59 -6.47
CA VAL A 75 -7.58 -6.98 -5.43
C VAL A 75 -9.06 -7.18 -5.78
N GLU A 76 -9.45 -6.87 -7.01
CA GLU A 76 -10.83 -7.08 -7.50
C GLU A 76 -11.26 -8.54 -7.38
N ALA A 77 -10.39 -9.50 -7.71
CA ALA A 77 -10.66 -10.92 -7.53
C ALA A 77 -10.86 -11.31 -6.06
N HIS A 78 -10.06 -10.74 -5.14
CA HIS A 78 -10.23 -10.96 -3.69
C HIS A 78 -11.57 -10.41 -3.20
N LEU A 79 -11.94 -9.20 -3.63
CA LEU A 79 -13.23 -8.58 -3.28
C LEU A 79 -14.40 -9.39 -3.82
N ALA A 80 -14.33 -9.83 -5.08
CA ALA A 80 -15.35 -10.67 -5.69
C ALA A 80 -15.52 -12.01 -4.94
N GLY A 81 -14.42 -12.62 -4.49
CA GLY A 81 -14.46 -13.82 -3.64
C GLY A 81 -15.16 -13.60 -2.29
N ALA A 82 -15.20 -12.36 -1.80
CA ALA A 82 -15.94 -11.96 -0.60
C ALA A 82 -17.36 -11.43 -0.91
N GLY A 83 -17.80 -11.46 -2.18
CA GLY A 83 -19.11 -10.94 -2.59
C GLY A 83 -19.19 -9.41 -2.66
N ILE A 84 -18.05 -8.71 -2.75
CA ILE A 84 -17.97 -7.26 -2.82
C ILE A 84 -17.63 -6.86 -4.26
N ASP A 85 -18.47 -6.03 -4.87
CA ASP A 85 -18.21 -5.43 -6.19
C ASP A 85 -18.04 -3.91 -6.03
N ILE A 86 -16.91 -3.39 -6.50
CA ILE A 86 -16.59 -1.96 -6.50
C ILE A 86 -16.91 -1.29 -7.84
N ALA A 87 -17.48 -2.01 -8.80
CA ALA A 87 -17.91 -1.51 -10.11
C ALA A 87 -16.82 -0.72 -10.85
N GLY A 88 -15.56 -1.15 -10.74
CA GLY A 88 -14.40 -0.49 -11.36
C GLY A 88 -13.97 0.81 -10.69
N GLY A 89 -14.42 1.09 -9.47
CA GLY A 89 -14.00 2.27 -8.72
C GLY A 89 -12.51 2.26 -8.33
N PRO A 90 -12.02 3.38 -7.76
CA PRO A 90 -10.60 3.57 -7.51
C PRO A 90 -10.11 2.71 -6.34
N ILE A 91 -8.91 2.14 -6.53
CA ILE A 91 -8.19 1.38 -5.50
C ILE A 91 -6.96 2.19 -5.11
N ARG A 92 -6.87 2.56 -3.84
CA ARG A 92 -5.75 3.33 -3.31
C ARG A 92 -4.97 2.50 -2.31
N LEU A 93 -3.66 2.43 -2.49
CA LEU A 93 -2.74 1.65 -1.67
C LEU A 93 -1.99 2.57 -0.72
N LEU A 94 -2.20 2.38 0.59
CA LEU A 94 -1.39 2.96 1.65
C LEU A 94 -0.29 1.96 2.04
N THR A 95 0.98 2.35 1.85
CA THR A 95 2.11 1.45 2.09
C THR A 95 3.40 2.23 2.36
N MET A 96 4.40 1.55 2.94
CA MET A 96 5.77 2.06 2.94
C MET A 96 6.46 1.67 1.63
N PRO A 97 6.78 2.63 0.73
CA PRO A 97 7.54 2.32 -0.48
C PRO A 97 8.97 1.92 -0.10
N ARG A 98 9.67 1.27 -1.03
CA ARG A 98 11.09 0.94 -0.83
C ARG A 98 11.91 2.22 -0.85
N ILE A 99 12.86 2.33 0.09
CA ILE A 99 13.84 3.41 0.15
C ILE A 99 15.22 2.80 -0.14
N LEU A 100 15.91 3.31 -1.17
CA LEU A 100 17.20 2.76 -1.63
C LEU A 100 17.14 1.24 -1.90
N GLY A 101 16.00 0.75 -2.38
CA GLY A 101 15.75 -0.68 -2.64
C GLY A 101 15.34 -1.51 -1.41
N TYR A 102 15.52 -1.00 -0.20
CA TYR A 102 15.09 -1.65 1.03
C TYR A 102 13.60 -1.42 1.27
N GLY A 103 12.84 -2.50 1.45
CA GLY A 103 11.42 -2.45 1.81
C GLY A 103 11.25 -2.89 3.25
N PHE A 104 10.77 -1.99 4.11
CA PHE A 104 10.26 -2.33 5.44
C PHE A 104 8.80 -1.91 5.48
N ASN A 105 7.92 -2.81 5.06
CA ASN A 105 6.49 -2.55 4.97
C ASN A 105 5.76 -3.29 6.10
N PRO A 106 5.40 -2.61 7.21
CA PRO A 106 4.75 -3.26 8.33
C PRO A 106 3.30 -3.70 8.00
N ILE A 107 2.64 -2.99 7.08
CA ILE A 107 1.28 -3.27 6.61
C ILE A 107 1.02 -2.49 5.31
N SER A 108 0.37 -3.13 4.35
CA SER A 108 -0.27 -2.46 3.22
C SER A 108 -1.78 -2.41 3.45
N VAL A 109 -2.42 -1.29 3.15
CA VAL A 109 -3.89 -1.17 3.20
C VAL A 109 -4.40 -0.67 1.86
N PHE A 110 -5.30 -1.44 1.24
CA PHE A 110 -6.02 -1.07 0.03
C PHE A 110 -7.39 -0.51 0.39
N PHE A 111 -7.61 0.74 0.03
CA PHE A 111 -8.89 1.43 0.13
C PHE A 111 -9.61 1.29 -1.21
N CYS A 112 -10.68 0.49 -1.21
CA CYS A 112 -11.44 0.17 -2.41
C CYS A 112 -12.75 0.95 -2.38
N HIS A 113 -12.95 1.83 -3.35
CA HIS A 113 -14.11 2.70 -3.39
C HIS A 113 -15.02 2.32 -4.56
N THR A 114 -16.30 2.62 -4.44
CA THR A 114 -17.24 2.64 -5.56
C THR A 114 -17.02 3.89 -6.44
N PRO A 115 -17.58 3.93 -7.66
CA PRO A 115 -17.37 5.06 -8.59
C PRO A 115 -17.91 6.40 -8.09
N ASP A 116 -18.87 6.38 -7.17
CA ASP A 116 -19.42 7.56 -6.48
C ASP A 116 -18.49 8.08 -5.35
N GLY A 117 -17.38 7.39 -5.08
CA GLY A 117 -16.38 7.76 -4.08
C GLY A 117 -16.63 7.20 -2.68
N ALA A 118 -17.69 6.41 -2.46
CA ALA A 118 -17.91 5.76 -1.17
C ALA A 118 -16.90 4.63 -0.92
N LEU A 119 -16.46 4.47 0.33
CA LEU A 119 -15.55 3.37 0.70
C LEU A 119 -16.36 2.06 0.79
N ALA A 120 -16.06 1.13 -0.09
CA ALA A 120 -16.76 -0.15 -0.18
C ALA A 120 -16.04 -1.26 0.61
N ALA A 121 -14.71 -1.25 0.61
CA ALA A 121 -13.92 -2.25 1.32
C ALA A 121 -12.52 -1.76 1.72
N LEU A 122 -11.99 -2.41 2.75
CA LEU A 122 -10.59 -2.37 3.14
C LEU A 122 -10.00 -3.77 3.00
N LEU A 123 -8.92 -3.89 2.24
CA LEU A 123 -8.09 -5.10 2.20
C LEU A 123 -6.76 -4.76 2.86
N TYR A 124 -6.39 -5.51 3.89
CA TYR A 124 -5.10 -5.40 4.53
C TYR A 124 -4.20 -6.55 4.09
N GLU A 125 -2.93 -6.24 3.83
CA GLU A 125 -1.88 -7.23 3.58
C GLU A 125 -0.80 -7.01 4.64
N VAL A 126 -0.54 -8.05 5.43
CA VAL A 126 0.52 -8.03 6.45
C VAL A 126 1.61 -8.98 6.02
N THR A 127 2.84 -8.46 5.88
CA THR A 127 4.02 -9.30 5.67
C THR A 127 4.78 -9.41 6.99
N ASN A 128 4.88 -10.62 7.54
CA ASN A 128 5.66 -10.87 8.75
C ASN A 128 7.18 -10.81 8.45
N THR A 129 8.00 -10.67 9.49
CA THR A 129 9.47 -10.67 9.42
C THR A 129 10.03 -11.96 8.79
N PHE A 130 9.27 -13.06 8.81
CA PHE A 130 9.59 -14.32 8.15
C PHE A 130 9.12 -14.42 6.69
N HIS A 131 8.67 -13.31 6.10
CA HIS A 131 8.11 -13.21 4.75
C HIS A 131 6.78 -13.96 4.52
N GLU A 132 6.15 -14.46 5.58
CA GLU A 132 4.77 -14.97 5.55
C GLU A 132 3.78 -13.81 5.31
N ARG A 133 2.71 -14.08 4.56
CA ARG A 133 1.68 -13.08 4.21
C ARG A 133 0.30 -13.52 4.68
N HIS A 134 -0.43 -12.57 5.22
CA HIS A 134 -1.81 -12.72 5.68
C HIS A 134 -2.69 -11.57 5.18
#